data_AF-A0A7X8ISN7-F1
#
_entry.id   AF-A0A7X8ISN7-F1
#
_cell.length_a   1.000
_cell.length_b   1.000
_cell.length_c   1.000
_cell.angle_alpha   90.00
_cell.angle_beta   90.00
_cell.angle_gamma   90.00
#
_symmetry.space_group_name_H-M   'P 1'
#
loop_
_entity.id
_entity.type
_entity.pdbx_description
1 polymer ?
#
loop_
_entity_poly.entity_id
_entity_poly.type
_entity_poly.pdbx_seq_one_letter_code
_entity_poly.pdbx_strand_id
1 'polypeptide(L)'
;MMIATRSSGFPVKKDDVLAGTRVIPLLIEKEKMERAKETAGDEPLLFLHPLQQKKYGLITTGNEIYEGRIVDASAPVMQAKLSEYGCEMHAHAVLPDDHARSTRTILQMVEDGAEMVFCTGGMSVDPDDRTPLAIKNTGAEIVTYGAPVLPGAMFLLAYTDTGVPICGLPGCVMYAKRTVFDLILPRLLADVRISPAMLADLGHGGLCLNCDICHFPNCMFGKGAW
;
A
#
# COMPACT_ATOMS: atom_id res chain seq x y z
N MET A 1 30.98 8.61 14.45
CA MET A 1 30.44 7.34 13.91
C MET A 1 29.45 7.70 12.83
N MET A 2 29.40 6.94 11.74
CA MET A 2 28.35 7.06 10.72
C MET A 2 27.44 5.84 10.81
N ILE A 3 26.15 6.04 10.56
CA ILE A 3 25.16 4.97 10.36
C ILE A 3 24.44 5.30 9.05
N ALA A 4 24.28 4.30 8.19
CA ALA A 4 23.54 4.42 6.95
C ALA A 4 22.57 3.24 6.84
N THR A 5 21.33 3.50 6.44
CA THR A 5 20.25 2.52 6.37
C THR A 5 19.68 2.46 4.95
N ARG A 6 19.07 1.34 4.59
CA ARG A 6 18.13 1.29 3.46
C ARG A 6 16.89 2.12 3.78
N SER A 7 16.21 2.59 2.74
CA SER A 7 14.90 3.23 2.88
C SER A 7 13.91 2.30 3.58
N SER A 8 13.17 2.84 4.54
CA SER A 8 12.14 2.10 5.28
C SER A 8 10.94 1.76 4.39
N GLY A 9 10.09 0.84 4.86
CA GLY A 9 8.79 0.59 4.24
C GLY A 9 8.79 -0.34 3.03
N PHE A 10 9.90 -0.99 2.73
CA PHE A 10 10.00 -1.96 1.66
C PHE A 10 10.20 -3.37 2.23
N PRO A 11 9.64 -4.41 1.57
CA PRO A 11 9.91 -5.80 1.94
C PRO A 11 11.41 -6.10 1.86
N VAL A 12 11.88 -6.91 2.79
CA VAL A 12 13.25 -7.41 2.85
C VAL A 12 13.23 -8.92 3.01
N LYS A 13 14.29 -9.59 2.54
CA LYS A 13 14.43 -11.04 2.67
C LYS A 13 15.53 -11.40 3.66
N LYS A 14 15.55 -12.66 4.07
CA LYS A 14 16.69 -13.21 4.80
C LYS A 14 17.97 -12.92 4.02
N ASP A 15 19.01 -12.52 4.74
CA ASP A 15 20.34 -12.18 4.24
C ASP A 15 20.45 -10.83 3.49
N ASP A 16 19.37 -10.04 3.42
CA ASP A 16 19.45 -8.65 2.94
C ASP A 16 20.27 -7.77 3.90
N VAL A 17 21.18 -6.97 3.34
CA VAL A 17 21.87 -5.90 4.09
C VAL A 17 20.90 -4.75 4.34
N LEU A 18 20.68 -4.35 5.59
CA LEU A 18 19.72 -3.30 5.96
C LEU A 18 20.37 -1.99 6.40
N ALA A 19 21.52 -2.10 7.06
CA ALA A 19 22.26 -0.96 7.56
C ALA A 19 23.75 -1.26 7.64
N GLY A 20 24.55 -0.20 7.60
CA GLY A 20 25.99 -0.23 7.81
C GLY A 20 26.40 0.83 8.81
N THR A 21 27.43 0.52 9.60
CA THR A 21 28.02 1.47 10.55
C THR A 21 29.54 1.48 10.42
N ARG A 22 30.16 2.64 10.65
CA ARG A 22 31.62 2.77 10.68
C ARG A 22 32.07 3.89 11.60
N VAL A 23 33.19 3.67 12.30
CA VAL A 23 33.98 4.76 12.87
C VAL A 23 34.85 5.34 11.76
N ILE A 24 34.61 6.59 11.36
CA ILE A 24 35.35 7.25 10.28
C ILE A 24 36.84 7.45 10.62
N PRO A 25 37.21 8.02 11.79
CA PRO A 25 38.62 8.14 12.14
C PRO A 25 39.22 6.78 12.54
N LEU A 26 40.55 6.66 12.47
CA LEU A 26 41.27 5.47 12.91
C LEU A 26 41.04 5.18 14.41
N LEU A 27 40.90 6.23 15.22
CA LEU A 27 40.69 6.19 16.66
C LEU A 27 39.48 7.07 17.01
N ILE A 28 38.67 6.62 17.97
CA ILE A 28 37.56 7.40 18.53
C ILE A 28 37.76 7.56 20.04
N GLU A 29 37.59 8.78 20.52
CA GLU A 29 37.57 9.07 21.96
C GLU A 29 36.41 8.34 22.64
N LYS A 30 36.66 7.76 23.83
CA LYS A 30 35.65 7.03 24.60
C LYS A 30 34.39 7.87 24.83
N GLU A 31 34.53 9.14 25.16
CA GLU A 31 33.42 10.07 25.40
C GLU A 31 32.48 10.19 24.19
N LYS A 32 33.03 10.23 22.96
CA LYS A 32 32.22 10.25 21.72
C LYS A 32 31.45 8.95 21.51
N MET A 33 32.00 7.82 21.94
CA MET A 33 31.32 6.53 21.89
C MET A 33 30.19 6.43 22.92
N GLU A 34 30.43 6.88 24.15
CA GLU A 34 29.38 6.88 25.18
C GLU A 34 28.23 7.82 24.80
N ARG A 35 28.52 9.03 24.32
CA ARG A 35 27.49 9.95 23.79
C ARG A 35 26.66 9.33 22.67
N ALA A 36 27.28 8.51 21.81
CA ALA A 36 26.57 7.85 20.73
C ALA A 36 25.61 6.77 21.26
N LYS A 37 26.01 6.01 22.29
CA LYS A 37 25.13 5.05 22.96
C LYS A 37 23.98 5.75 23.69
N GLU A 38 24.29 6.81 24.44
CA GLU A 38 23.28 7.63 25.13
C GLU A 38 22.26 8.20 24.14
N THR A 39 22.70 8.67 22.97
CA THR A 39 21.80 9.20 21.93
C THR A 39 20.94 8.10 21.28
N ALA A 40 21.51 6.91 21.07
CA ALA A 40 20.76 5.78 20.52
C ALA A 40 19.67 5.28 21.50
N GLY A 41 19.90 5.44 22.80
CA GLY A 41 19.02 4.93 23.84
C GLY A 41 19.02 3.40 23.92
N ASP A 42 18.03 2.86 24.61
CA ASP A 42 17.89 1.41 24.83
C ASP A 42 16.94 0.74 23.81
N GLU A 43 16.26 1.52 22.98
CA GLU A 43 15.33 1.00 21.98
C GLU A 43 16.06 0.63 20.67
N PRO A 44 15.59 -0.39 19.94
CA PRO A 44 16.12 -0.70 18.62
C PRO A 44 16.01 0.48 17.65
N LEU A 45 17.09 0.80 16.95
CA LEU A 45 17.08 1.85 15.90
C LEU A 45 16.33 1.43 14.62
N LEU A 46 16.12 0.13 14.43
CA LEU A 46 15.49 -0.46 13.25
C LEU A 46 14.49 -1.51 13.68
N PHE A 47 13.31 -1.48 13.06
CA PHE A 47 12.23 -2.43 13.31
C PHE A 47 11.93 -3.21 12.03
N LEU A 48 11.80 -4.52 12.18
CA LEU A 48 11.33 -5.41 11.12
C LEU A 48 9.95 -5.91 11.49
N HIS A 49 8.96 -5.57 10.66
CA HIS A 49 7.60 -6.06 10.83
C HIS A 49 7.39 -7.31 9.96
N PRO A 50 6.91 -8.42 10.53
CA PRO A 50 6.62 -9.62 9.75
C PRO A 50 5.41 -9.38 8.83
N LEU A 51 5.57 -9.72 7.55
CA LEU A 51 4.45 -9.70 6.61
C LEU A 51 3.52 -10.88 6.89
N GLN A 52 2.22 -10.61 6.94
CA GLN A 52 1.17 -11.60 7.09
C GLN A 52 0.62 -12.02 5.73
N GLN A 53 0.33 -13.31 5.58
CA GLN A 53 -0.49 -13.81 4.48
C GLN A 53 -1.94 -13.52 4.80
N LYS A 54 -2.60 -12.70 3.98
CA LYS A 54 -3.96 -12.24 4.25
C LYS A 54 -4.95 -12.74 3.21
N LYS A 55 -6.18 -12.97 3.66
CA LYS A 55 -7.35 -13.14 2.79
C LYS A 55 -7.85 -11.77 2.35
N TYR A 56 -8.10 -11.60 1.06
CA TYR A 56 -8.64 -10.34 0.55
C TYR A 56 -9.89 -10.53 -0.30
N GLY A 57 -10.79 -9.55 -0.21
CA GLY A 57 -11.90 -9.36 -1.14
C GLY A 57 -11.49 -8.44 -2.28
N LEU A 58 -11.95 -8.74 -3.49
CA LEU A 58 -11.79 -7.86 -4.66
C LEU A 58 -13.17 -7.51 -5.22
N ILE A 59 -13.39 -6.22 -5.45
CA ILE A 59 -14.55 -5.72 -6.19
C ILE A 59 -14.04 -4.99 -7.43
N THR A 60 -14.59 -5.35 -8.58
CA THR A 60 -14.37 -4.64 -9.84
C THR A 60 -15.68 -3.99 -10.26
N THR A 61 -15.70 -2.67 -10.38
CA THR A 61 -16.88 -1.94 -10.88
C THR A 61 -16.69 -1.52 -12.33
N GLY A 62 -17.79 -1.54 -13.07
CA GLY A 62 -17.88 -1.04 -14.44
C GLY A 62 -19.03 -1.70 -15.18
N ASN A 63 -19.97 -0.92 -15.69
CA ASN A 63 -21.16 -1.45 -16.38
C ASN A 63 -20.78 -2.35 -17.58
N GLU A 64 -19.77 -1.97 -18.33
CA GLU A 64 -19.24 -2.73 -19.47
C GLU A 64 -18.62 -4.08 -19.07
N ILE A 65 -18.04 -4.17 -17.87
CA ILE A 65 -17.48 -5.42 -17.33
C ILE A 65 -18.63 -6.30 -16.82
N TYR A 66 -19.56 -5.70 -16.07
CA TYR A 66 -20.72 -6.40 -15.51
C TYR A 66 -21.63 -6.99 -16.59
N GLU A 67 -21.84 -6.27 -17.69
CA GLU A 67 -22.61 -6.75 -18.84
C GLU A 67 -21.83 -7.69 -19.77
N GLY A 68 -20.56 -7.96 -19.48
CA GLY A 68 -19.71 -8.86 -20.26
C GLY A 68 -19.27 -8.30 -21.62
N ARG A 69 -19.33 -6.98 -21.82
CA ARG A 69 -18.84 -6.33 -23.05
C ARG A 69 -17.31 -6.32 -23.09
N ILE A 70 -16.67 -6.20 -21.93
CA ILE A 70 -15.22 -6.36 -21.75
C ILE A 70 -14.93 -7.30 -20.58
N VAL A 71 -13.70 -7.82 -20.55
CA VAL A 71 -13.22 -8.70 -19.47
C VAL A 71 -12.56 -7.87 -18.37
N ASP A 72 -12.73 -8.30 -17.13
CA ASP A 72 -12.02 -7.72 -15.99
C ASP A 72 -10.51 -7.95 -16.10
N ALA A 73 -9.77 -6.88 -16.39
CA ALA A 73 -8.31 -6.89 -16.44
C ALA A 73 -7.65 -6.64 -15.08
N SER A 74 -8.40 -6.19 -14.08
CA SER A 74 -7.88 -5.86 -12.75
C SER A 74 -7.66 -7.11 -11.89
N ALA A 75 -8.58 -8.07 -11.92
CA ALA A 75 -8.49 -9.26 -11.08
C ALA A 75 -7.22 -10.11 -11.31
N PRO A 76 -6.79 -10.40 -12.56
CA PRO A 76 -5.53 -11.11 -12.78
C PRO A 76 -4.30 -10.35 -12.26
N VAL A 77 -4.29 -9.02 -12.40
CA VAL A 77 -3.18 -8.17 -11.95
C VAL A 77 -3.10 -8.12 -10.42
N MET A 78 -4.25 -7.98 -9.76
CA MET A 78 -4.35 -8.01 -8.30
C MET A 78 -3.94 -9.37 -7.75
N GLN A 79 -4.40 -10.46 -8.38
CA GLN A 79 -4.01 -11.82 -8.02
C GLN A 79 -2.51 -12.02 -8.12
N ALA A 80 -1.90 -11.62 -9.23
CA ALA A 80 -0.45 -11.72 -9.42
C ALA A 80 0.31 -10.96 -8.31
N LYS A 81 -0.02 -9.67 -8.08
CA LYS A 81 0.65 -8.83 -7.07
C LYS A 81 0.53 -9.38 -5.65
N LEU A 82 -0.66 -9.84 -5.26
CA LEU A 82 -0.92 -10.32 -3.89
C LEU A 82 -0.38 -11.73 -3.65
N SER A 83 -0.36 -12.58 -4.69
CA SER A 83 0.20 -13.93 -4.61
C SER A 83 1.72 -13.94 -4.36
N GLU A 84 2.45 -12.90 -4.76
CA GLU A 84 3.88 -12.71 -4.43
C GLU A 84 4.14 -12.68 -2.92
N TYR A 85 3.12 -12.29 -2.14
CA TYR A 85 3.16 -12.24 -0.68
C TYR A 85 2.44 -13.43 -0.01
N GLY A 86 1.98 -14.41 -0.80
CA GLY A 86 1.20 -15.55 -0.31
C GLY A 86 -0.22 -15.19 0.14
N CYS A 87 -0.76 -14.04 -0.27
CA CYS A 87 -2.14 -13.67 0.02
C CYS A 87 -3.12 -14.40 -0.89
N GLU A 88 -4.32 -14.67 -0.38
CA GLU A 88 -5.36 -15.44 -1.05
C GLU A 88 -6.56 -14.55 -1.40
N MET A 89 -7.02 -14.64 -2.65
CA MET A 89 -8.27 -14.00 -3.06
C MET A 89 -9.44 -14.79 -2.49
N HIS A 90 -10.01 -14.31 -1.40
CA HIS A 90 -11.09 -14.98 -0.69
C HIS A 90 -12.44 -14.82 -1.38
N ALA A 91 -12.68 -13.62 -1.94
CA ALA A 91 -13.91 -13.30 -2.65
C ALA A 91 -13.61 -12.35 -3.81
N HIS A 92 -14.35 -12.51 -4.91
CA HIS A 92 -14.29 -11.62 -6.05
C HIS A 92 -15.71 -11.33 -6.56
N ALA A 93 -16.04 -10.05 -6.77
CA ALA A 93 -17.31 -9.62 -7.32
C ALA A 93 -17.11 -8.58 -8.43
N VAL A 94 -17.77 -8.80 -9.57
CA VAL A 94 -17.92 -7.80 -10.62
C VAL A 94 -19.29 -7.15 -10.46
N LEU A 95 -19.34 -5.83 -10.33
CA LEU A 95 -20.55 -5.07 -10.04
C LEU A 95 -20.76 -3.95 -11.08
N PRO A 96 -22.02 -3.54 -11.34
CA PRO A 96 -22.28 -2.31 -12.09
C PRO A 96 -21.88 -1.09 -11.25
N ASP A 97 -21.94 0.11 -11.84
CA ASP A 97 -21.64 1.38 -11.15
C ASP A 97 -22.77 1.81 -10.18
N ASP A 98 -23.04 0.95 -9.20
CA ASP A 98 -24.07 1.08 -8.16
C ASP A 98 -23.39 1.06 -6.78
N HIS A 99 -23.26 2.25 -6.19
CA HIS A 99 -22.61 2.38 -4.87
C HIS A 99 -23.28 1.53 -3.80
N ALA A 100 -24.60 1.34 -3.84
CA ALA A 100 -25.32 0.61 -2.80
C ALA A 100 -25.02 -0.89 -2.86
N ARG A 101 -24.88 -1.46 -4.07
CA ARG A 101 -24.41 -2.84 -4.25
C ARG A 101 -22.97 -2.99 -3.79
N SER A 102 -22.10 -2.06 -4.18
CA SER A 102 -20.69 -2.10 -3.76
C SER A 102 -20.54 -1.99 -2.25
N THR A 103 -21.23 -1.06 -1.59
CA THR A 103 -21.22 -0.94 -0.11
C THR A 103 -21.63 -2.24 0.57
N ARG A 104 -22.76 -2.84 0.16
CA ARG A 104 -23.22 -4.11 0.75
C ARG A 104 -22.21 -5.24 0.53
N THR A 105 -21.61 -5.30 -0.65
CA THR A 105 -20.63 -6.34 -0.99
C THR A 105 -19.34 -6.18 -0.19
N ILE A 106 -18.85 -4.94 0.00
CA ILE A 106 -17.68 -4.66 0.85
C ILE A 106 -17.94 -5.16 2.28
N LEU A 107 -19.08 -4.78 2.86
CA LEU A 107 -19.45 -5.19 4.22
C LEU A 107 -19.57 -6.71 4.35
N GLN A 108 -20.21 -7.36 3.37
CA GLN A 108 -20.34 -8.82 3.34
C GLN A 108 -18.97 -9.51 3.26
N MET A 109 -18.06 -9.04 2.40
CA MET A 109 -16.71 -9.61 2.31
C MET A 109 -15.95 -9.51 3.63
N VAL A 110 -16.08 -8.39 4.34
CA VAL A 110 -15.48 -8.22 5.67
C VAL A 110 -16.11 -9.19 6.68
N GLU A 111 -17.44 -9.32 6.69
CA GLU A 111 -18.17 -10.25 7.56
C GLU A 111 -17.79 -11.72 7.30
N ASP A 112 -17.58 -12.07 6.03
CA ASP A 112 -17.18 -13.42 5.59
C ASP A 112 -15.70 -13.74 5.90
N GLY A 113 -14.94 -12.77 6.42
CA GLY A 113 -13.58 -12.95 6.91
C GLY A 113 -12.48 -12.47 5.96
N ALA A 114 -12.78 -11.56 5.02
CA ALA A 114 -11.74 -10.82 4.31
C ALA A 114 -11.00 -9.89 5.29
N GLU A 115 -9.68 -10.01 5.31
CA GLU A 115 -8.80 -9.19 6.16
C GLU A 115 -8.38 -7.89 5.47
N MET A 116 -8.67 -7.75 4.16
CA MET A 116 -8.52 -6.53 3.37
C MET A 116 -9.56 -6.55 2.25
N VAL A 117 -10.05 -5.39 1.82
CA VAL A 117 -10.92 -5.28 0.64
C VAL A 117 -10.35 -4.27 -0.35
N PHE A 118 -10.25 -4.67 -1.61
CA PHE A 118 -9.78 -3.82 -2.70
C PHE A 118 -10.93 -3.58 -3.67
N CYS A 119 -11.21 -2.31 -3.97
CA CYS A 119 -12.17 -1.90 -4.99
C CYS A 119 -11.42 -1.29 -6.17
N THR A 120 -11.71 -1.75 -7.37
CA THR A 120 -11.16 -1.22 -8.62
C THR A 120 -12.29 -0.72 -9.52
N GLY A 121 -11.98 0.22 -10.41
CA GLY A 121 -13.00 0.91 -11.21
C GLY A 121 -13.74 1.98 -10.41
N GLY A 122 -14.36 2.93 -11.10
CA GLY A 122 -15.21 3.93 -10.45
C GLY A 122 -14.49 4.88 -9.48
N MET A 123 -13.17 5.12 -9.65
CA MET A 123 -12.28 5.78 -8.68
C MET A 123 -11.87 7.22 -9.03
N SER A 124 -12.24 7.73 -10.21
CA SER A 124 -11.85 9.06 -10.67
C SER A 124 -12.81 10.13 -10.09
N VAL A 125 -12.94 11.27 -10.75
CA VAL A 125 -13.82 12.37 -10.38
C VAL A 125 -15.07 12.46 -11.25
N ASP A 126 -15.30 11.45 -12.09
CA ASP A 126 -16.41 11.43 -13.02
C ASP A 126 -17.74 11.21 -12.27
N PRO A 127 -18.88 11.76 -12.72
CA PRO A 127 -20.16 11.67 -11.99
C PRO A 127 -20.69 10.24 -11.78
N ASP A 128 -20.24 9.31 -12.62
CA ASP A 128 -20.49 7.87 -12.59
C ASP A 128 -19.46 7.10 -11.73
N ASP A 129 -18.40 7.74 -11.26
CA ASP A 129 -17.47 7.13 -10.30
C ASP A 129 -18.11 6.99 -8.92
N ARG A 130 -18.59 5.78 -8.63
CA ARG A 130 -19.34 5.46 -7.41
C ARG A 130 -18.52 4.75 -6.33
N THR A 131 -17.27 4.38 -6.58
CA THR A 131 -16.46 3.59 -5.64
C THR A 131 -16.07 4.37 -4.37
N PRO A 132 -15.60 5.63 -4.43
CA PRO A 132 -15.32 6.41 -3.22
C PRO A 132 -16.56 6.58 -2.34
N LEU A 133 -17.72 6.80 -2.96
CA LEU A 133 -19.00 6.89 -2.25
C LEU A 133 -19.39 5.54 -1.63
N ALA A 134 -19.20 4.44 -2.34
CA ALA A 134 -19.47 3.10 -1.84
C ALA A 134 -18.65 2.78 -0.58
N ILE A 135 -17.35 3.09 -0.61
CA ILE A 135 -16.45 2.90 0.53
C ILE A 135 -16.86 3.81 1.70
N LYS A 136 -17.15 5.08 1.45
CA LYS A 136 -17.65 6.01 2.48
C LYS A 136 -18.92 5.50 3.17
N ASN A 137 -19.85 4.94 2.40
CA ASN A 137 -21.13 4.44 2.92
C ASN A 137 -21.00 3.18 3.77
N THR A 138 -19.85 2.50 3.79
CA THR A 138 -19.60 1.39 4.72
C THR A 138 -19.51 1.86 6.18
N GLY A 139 -19.33 3.17 6.41
CA GLY A 139 -19.07 3.72 7.73
C GLY A 139 -17.60 3.63 8.16
N ALA A 140 -16.72 3.08 7.31
CA ALA A 140 -15.29 3.04 7.56
C ALA A 140 -14.67 4.44 7.70
N GLU A 141 -13.68 4.55 8.57
CA GLU A 141 -12.89 5.78 8.76
C GLU A 141 -12.02 6.01 7.53
N ILE A 142 -12.33 7.06 6.76
CA ILE A 142 -11.51 7.45 5.61
C ILE A 142 -10.23 8.12 6.12
N VAL A 143 -9.08 7.53 5.77
CA VAL A 143 -7.75 8.09 6.05
C VAL A 143 -7.34 9.07 4.96
N THR A 144 -7.56 8.69 3.71
CA THR A 144 -7.29 9.57 2.57
C THR A 144 -8.21 9.26 1.41
N TYR A 145 -8.51 10.27 0.62
CA TYR A 145 -8.91 10.13 -0.77
C TYR A 145 -8.00 11.04 -1.60
N GLY A 146 -7.01 10.41 -2.23
CA GLY A 146 -5.87 11.10 -2.82
C GLY A 146 -4.55 10.59 -2.24
N ALA A 147 -3.53 10.50 -3.08
CA ALA A 147 -2.15 10.32 -2.65
C ALA A 147 -1.23 11.17 -3.53
N PRO A 148 -0.18 11.80 -2.98
CA PRO A 148 0.79 12.56 -3.75
C PRO A 148 1.78 11.63 -4.48
N VAL A 149 1.25 10.64 -5.21
CA VAL A 149 1.98 9.57 -5.87
C VAL A 149 1.46 9.40 -7.30
N LEU A 150 2.38 9.29 -8.24
CA LEU A 150 2.08 9.06 -9.65
C LEU A 150 2.88 7.86 -10.16
N PRO A 151 2.24 6.80 -10.70
CA PRO A 151 0.78 6.59 -10.84
C PRO A 151 0.07 6.24 -9.53
N GLY A 152 -1.20 6.63 -9.42
CA GLY A 152 -2.05 6.26 -8.28
C GLY A 152 -2.68 7.41 -7.52
N ALA A 153 -2.70 8.63 -8.08
CA ALA A 153 -3.10 9.83 -7.35
C ALA A 153 -4.51 9.75 -6.73
N MET A 154 -5.44 9.00 -7.32
CA MET A 154 -6.83 8.83 -6.82
C MET A 154 -7.00 7.65 -5.85
N PHE A 155 -5.92 7.20 -5.19
CA PHE A 155 -6.00 6.14 -4.19
C PHE A 155 -6.81 6.55 -2.97
N LEU A 156 -7.67 5.65 -2.50
CA LEU A 156 -8.44 5.82 -1.28
C LEU A 156 -8.04 4.73 -0.29
N LEU A 157 -7.87 5.11 0.98
CA LEU A 157 -7.71 4.17 2.09
C LEU A 157 -8.70 4.51 3.19
N ALA A 158 -9.42 3.51 3.65
CA ALA A 158 -10.28 3.57 4.82
C ALA A 158 -10.06 2.34 5.70
N TYR A 159 -10.46 2.43 6.98
CA TYR A 159 -10.44 1.29 7.90
C TYR A 159 -11.83 1.10 8.50
N THR A 160 -12.30 -0.15 8.56
CA THR A 160 -13.49 -0.50 9.35
C THR A 160 -13.25 -0.23 10.84
N ASP A 161 -14.31 -0.28 11.64
CA ASP A 161 -14.25 -0.23 13.10
C ASP A 161 -13.40 -1.37 13.70
N THR A 162 -13.40 -2.54 13.06
CA THR A 162 -12.55 -3.69 13.39
C THR A 162 -11.11 -3.57 12.88
N GLY A 163 -10.78 -2.51 12.14
CA GLY A 163 -9.43 -2.24 11.63
C GLY A 163 -9.10 -2.88 10.29
N VAL A 164 -10.05 -3.47 9.58
CA VAL A 164 -9.85 -4.03 8.23
C VAL A 164 -9.70 -2.90 7.21
N PRO A 165 -8.59 -2.85 6.43
CA PRO A 165 -8.42 -1.83 5.41
C PRO A 165 -9.32 -2.09 4.20
N ILE A 166 -9.95 -1.01 3.72
CA ILE A 166 -10.68 -0.95 2.46
C ILE A 166 -9.97 0.06 1.57
N CYS A 167 -9.47 -0.37 0.42
CA CYS A 167 -8.76 0.51 -0.51
C CYS A 167 -9.51 0.67 -1.83
N GLY A 168 -9.62 1.90 -2.30
CA GLY A 168 -10.00 2.23 -3.66
C GLY A 168 -8.76 2.38 -4.54
N LEU A 169 -8.66 1.58 -5.60
CA LEU A 169 -7.49 1.52 -6.47
C LEU A 169 -7.82 2.11 -7.86
N PRO A 170 -7.14 3.19 -8.29
CA PRO A 170 -7.37 3.77 -9.61
C PRO A 170 -6.96 2.79 -10.72
N GLY A 171 -7.56 2.97 -11.91
CA GLY A 171 -7.36 2.06 -13.06
C GLY A 171 -5.91 1.87 -13.51
N CYS A 172 -5.01 2.78 -13.14
CA CYS A 172 -3.57 2.61 -13.36
C CYS A 172 -2.97 1.38 -12.71
N VAL A 173 -3.64 0.78 -11.71
CA VAL A 173 -3.24 -0.51 -11.14
C VAL A 173 -3.17 -1.62 -12.19
N MET A 174 -3.96 -1.54 -13.27
CA MET A 174 -4.01 -2.56 -14.33
C MET A 174 -2.83 -2.50 -15.30
N TYR A 175 -2.30 -1.31 -15.58
CA TYR A 175 -1.34 -1.11 -16.67
C TYR A 175 0.01 -0.55 -16.22
N ALA A 176 0.10 0.11 -15.06
CA ALA A 176 1.36 0.60 -14.54
C ALA A 176 2.12 -0.52 -13.82
N LYS A 177 3.42 -0.63 -14.10
CA LYS A 177 4.29 -1.61 -13.44
C LYS A 177 4.27 -1.46 -11.91
N ARG A 178 4.29 -0.21 -11.43
CA ARG A 178 4.24 0.16 -10.01
C ARG A 178 3.34 1.37 -9.81
N THR A 179 2.56 1.35 -8.73
CA THR A 179 1.68 2.45 -8.31
C THR A 179 1.84 2.71 -6.82
N VAL A 180 1.09 3.67 -6.28
CA VAL A 180 0.92 3.85 -4.83
C VAL A 180 0.52 2.56 -4.11
N PHE A 181 -0.22 1.66 -4.75
CA PHE A 181 -0.60 0.38 -4.15
C PHE A 181 0.64 -0.45 -3.79
N ASP A 182 1.67 -0.47 -4.64
CA ASP A 182 2.92 -1.19 -4.38
C ASP A 182 3.73 -0.59 -3.22
N LEU A 183 3.52 0.70 -2.88
CA LEU A 183 4.17 1.37 -1.74
C LEU A 183 3.42 1.13 -0.42
N ILE A 184 2.10 0.98 -0.51
CA ILE A 184 1.19 0.87 0.62
C ILE A 184 0.96 -0.58 1.05
N LEU A 185 0.88 -1.51 0.09
CA LEU A 185 0.59 -2.92 0.33
C LEU A 185 1.51 -3.56 1.39
N PRO A 186 2.85 -3.38 1.38
CA PRO A 186 3.71 -3.99 2.39
C PRO A 186 3.35 -3.57 3.83
N ARG A 187 2.84 -2.36 4.04
CA ARG A 187 2.41 -1.88 5.36
C ARG A 187 1.10 -2.51 5.80
N LEU A 188 0.15 -2.62 4.88
CA LEU A 188 -1.12 -3.30 5.14
C LEU A 188 -0.89 -4.77 5.50
N LEU A 189 0.03 -5.44 4.81
CA LEU A 189 0.42 -6.82 5.11
C LEU A 189 1.19 -6.95 6.42
N ALA A 190 1.90 -5.90 6.86
CA ALA A 190 2.63 -5.86 8.12
C ALA A 190 1.78 -5.42 9.32
N ASP A 191 0.47 -5.20 9.14
CA ASP A 191 -0.44 -4.63 10.13
C ASP A 191 0.03 -3.26 10.69
N VAL A 192 0.79 -2.52 9.88
CA VAL A 192 1.22 -1.16 10.19
C VAL A 192 0.14 -0.20 9.74
N ARG A 193 -0.64 0.35 10.69
CA ARG A 193 -1.68 1.33 10.39
C ARG A 193 -1.08 2.57 9.72
N ILE A 194 -1.64 2.92 8.58
CA ILE A 194 -1.16 4.04 7.76
C ILE A 194 -1.90 5.30 8.17
N SER A 195 -1.15 6.34 8.50
CA SER A 195 -1.69 7.65 8.81
C SER A 195 -1.73 8.57 7.58
N PRO A 196 -2.55 9.65 7.60
CA PRO A 196 -2.53 10.65 6.54
C PRO A 196 -1.15 11.30 6.36
N ALA A 197 -0.40 11.49 7.45
CA ALA A 197 0.95 12.06 7.41
C ALA A 197 1.93 11.17 6.62
N MET A 198 1.91 9.85 6.88
CA MET A 198 2.75 8.89 6.14
C MET A 198 2.46 8.90 4.63
N LEU A 199 1.19 9.10 4.24
CA LEU A 199 0.81 9.23 2.83
C LEU A 199 1.26 10.56 2.25
N ALA A 200 1.16 11.65 2.99
CA ALA A 200 1.61 12.97 2.58
C ALA A 200 3.12 13.00 2.30
N ASP A 201 3.91 12.31 3.14
CA ASP A 201 5.37 12.23 3.00
C ASP A 201 5.79 11.61 1.67
N LEU A 202 4.96 10.73 1.08
CA LEU A 202 5.20 10.15 -0.25
C LEU A 202 5.27 11.19 -1.37
N GLY A 203 4.85 12.44 -1.13
CA GLY A 203 4.96 13.51 -2.13
C GLY A 203 6.40 13.77 -2.57
N HIS A 204 7.36 13.58 -1.66
CA HIS A 204 8.76 13.58 -2.01
C HIS A 204 9.19 12.15 -2.42
N GLY A 205 9.54 11.98 -3.70
CA GLY A 205 9.89 10.67 -4.27
C GLY A 205 8.71 9.82 -4.75
N GLY A 206 7.47 10.31 -4.66
CA GLY A 206 6.26 9.63 -5.13
C GLY A 206 6.06 9.60 -6.65
N LEU A 207 7.03 10.03 -7.44
CA LEU A 207 6.96 9.99 -8.91
C LEU A 207 7.67 8.76 -9.46
N CYS A 208 6.91 7.83 -10.06
CA CYS A 208 7.48 6.72 -10.81
C CYS A 208 7.90 7.21 -12.19
N LEU A 209 9.16 6.96 -12.55
CA LEU A 209 9.72 7.38 -13.84
C LEU A 209 9.38 6.44 -15.00
N ASN A 210 8.61 5.37 -14.76
CA ASN A 210 8.17 4.40 -15.77
C ASN A 210 9.33 3.84 -16.64
N CYS A 211 10.47 3.56 -16.01
CA CYS A 211 11.66 3.06 -16.69
C CYS A 211 11.36 1.81 -17.55
N ASP A 212 12.09 1.68 -18.68
CA ASP A 212 11.98 0.53 -19.58
C ASP A 212 12.20 -0.79 -18.83
N ILE A 213 13.28 -0.85 -18.04
CA ILE A 213 13.55 -1.92 -17.08
C ILE A 213 13.11 -1.45 -15.70
N CYS A 214 12.22 -2.21 -15.05
CA CYS A 214 11.75 -1.87 -13.71
C CYS A 214 12.83 -2.21 -12.67
N HIS A 215 13.31 -1.21 -11.93
CA HIS A 215 14.28 -1.39 -10.86
C HIS A 215 13.66 -1.34 -9.46
N PHE A 216 12.32 -1.26 -9.34
CA PHE A 216 11.66 -1.22 -8.04
C PHE A 216 11.93 -2.50 -7.23
N PRO A 217 12.21 -2.42 -5.92
CA PRO A 217 12.23 -1.23 -5.05
C PRO A 217 13.60 -0.50 -4.97
N ASN A 218 14.57 -0.89 -5.79
CA ASN A 218 15.92 -0.31 -5.84
C ASN A 218 16.02 0.99 -6.68
N CYS A 219 14.91 1.65 -7.03
CA CYS A 219 14.87 2.98 -7.66
C CYS A 219 14.49 4.08 -6.65
N MET A 220 14.27 5.33 -7.07
CA MET A 220 13.92 6.45 -6.15
C MET A 220 12.42 6.51 -5.78
N PHE A 221 11.58 5.69 -6.42
CA PHE A 221 10.13 5.73 -6.22
C PHE A 221 9.75 5.31 -4.79
N GLY A 222 9.03 6.19 -4.09
CA GLY A 222 8.59 6.01 -2.70
C GLY A 222 9.68 6.14 -1.64
N LYS A 223 10.87 6.66 -1.99
CA LYS A 223 12.01 6.75 -1.05
C LYS A 223 12.19 8.08 -0.33
N GLY A 224 11.49 9.13 -0.76
CA GLY A 224 11.73 10.47 -0.23
C GLY A 224 10.95 10.82 1.05
N ALA A 225 10.34 9.82 1.69
CA ALA A 225 9.28 9.97 2.69
C ALA A 225 9.63 9.30 4.03
N TRP A 226 10.64 9.76 4.80
CA TRP A 226 10.91 9.27 6.17
C TRP A 226 11.50 10.37 7.05
#